data_AF-A0A075I4B4-F1
#
_entry.id   AF-A0A075I4B4-F1
#
_cell.length_a   1.000
_cell.length_b   1.000
_cell.length_c   1.000
_cell.angle_alpha   90.00
_cell.angle_beta   90.00
_cell.angle_gamma   90.00
#
_symmetry.space_group_name_H-M   'P 1'
#
loop_
_entity.id
_entity.type
_entity.pdbx_description
1 polymer ?
#
loop_
_entity_poly.entity_id
_entity_poly.type
_entity_poly.pdbx_seq_one_letter_code
_entity_poly.pdbx_strand_id
1 'polypeptide(L)' 'MAKYDGLLGQPILEVEEPDKEGGVTLIFKDNRFLFIKIEDGKLVTTSIPE' A
#
# COMPACT_ATOMS: atom_id res chain seq x y z
N MET A 1 12.84 -7.74 6.94
CA MET A 1 13.03 -8.10 5.51
C MET A 1 11.87 -8.91 4.92
N ALA A 2 11.00 -9.57 5.69
CA ALA A 2 9.90 -10.40 5.13
C ALA A 2 8.58 -9.67 4.78
N LYS A 3 8.44 -8.37 5.06
CA LYS A 3 7.14 -7.66 4.96
C LYS A 3 6.72 -7.32 3.51
N TYR A 4 7.69 -7.26 2.60
CA TYR A 4 7.49 -6.83 1.21
C TYR A 4 7.75 -7.94 0.18
N ASP A 5 8.19 -9.12 0.63
CA ASP A 5 8.54 -10.25 -0.24
C ASP A 5 7.31 -10.74 -1.03
N GLY A 6 6.13 -10.71 -0.40
CA GLY A 6 4.86 -11.04 -1.05
C GLY A 6 4.27 -9.93 -1.93
N LEU A 7 4.83 -8.72 -1.93
CA LEU A 7 4.35 -7.60 -2.74
C LEU A 7 5.22 -7.38 -3.99
N LEU A 8 6.46 -7.87 -3.98
CA LEU A 8 7.41 -7.76 -5.08
C LEU A 8 6.96 -8.61 -6.29
N GLY A 9 6.74 -7.94 -7.42
CA GLY A 9 6.33 -8.60 -8.68
C GLY A 9 4.83 -8.90 -8.77
N GLN A 10 4.04 -8.54 -7.76
CA GLN A 10 2.59 -8.67 -7.87
C GLN A 10 2.00 -7.55 -8.73
N PRO A 11 1.08 -7.88 -9.66
CA PRO A 11 0.39 -6.88 -10.45
C PRO A 11 -0.50 -6.04 -9.54
N ILE A 12 -0.36 -4.73 -9.67
CA ILE A 12 -1.28 -3.76 -9.08
C ILE A 12 -2.59 -3.84 -9.86
N LEU A 13 -3.69 -3.98 -9.15
CA LEU A 13 -5.04 -3.90 -9.70
C LEU A 13 -5.39 -2.42 -9.94
N GLU A 14 -5.23 -1.61 -8.89
CA GLU A 14 -5.66 -0.21 -8.87
C GLU A 14 -4.79 0.60 -7.90
N VAL A 15 -4.70 1.91 -8.16
CA VAL A 15 -3.99 2.87 -7.33
C VAL A 15 -4.97 3.99 -7.00
N GLU A 16 -5.20 4.24 -5.71
CA GLU A 16 -6.01 5.36 -5.24
C GLU A 16 -5.12 6.50 -4.76
N GLU A 17 -5.16 7.62 -5.49
CA GLU A 17 -4.50 8.89 -5.16
C GLU A 17 -5.45 10.07 -5.45
N PRO A 18 -5.84 10.89 -4.46
CA PRO A 18 -5.55 10.80 -3.03
C PRO A 18 -6.47 9.79 -2.32
N ASP A 19 -5.89 8.95 -1.46
CA ASP A 19 -6.64 8.12 -0.52
C ASP A 19 -7.42 8.98 0.50
N LYS A 20 -8.40 8.39 1.19
CA LYS A 20 -9.21 9.05 2.23
C LYS A 20 -8.39 9.77 3.31
N GLU A 21 -7.17 9.32 3.61
CA GLU A 21 -6.27 9.98 4.58
C GLU A 21 -5.27 10.97 3.92
N GLY A 22 -5.42 11.30 2.64
CA GLY A 22 -4.47 12.15 1.91
C GLY A 22 -3.17 11.44 1.52
N GLY A 23 -3.23 10.11 1.44
CA GLY A 23 -2.13 9.23 1.05
C GLY A 23 -2.29 8.62 -0.34
N VAL A 24 -1.57 7.53 -0.57
CA VAL A 24 -1.63 6.67 -1.74
C VAL A 24 -1.98 5.27 -1.28
N THR A 25 -3.02 4.66 -1.85
CA THR A 25 -3.35 3.26 -1.58
C THR A 25 -3.09 2.42 -2.82
N LEU A 26 -2.27 1.39 -2.67
CA LEU A 26 -1.99 0.42 -3.72
C LEU A 26 -2.81 -0.84 -3.47
N ILE A 27 -3.67 -1.17 -4.43
CA ILE A 27 -4.53 -2.35 -4.39
C ILE A 27 -3.90 -3.40 -5.32
N PHE A 28 -3.54 -4.56 -4.77
CA PHE A 28 -2.94 -5.65 -5.53
C PHE A 28 -4.02 -6.62 -6.00
N LYS A 29 -3.77 -7.33 -7.12
CA LYS A 29 -4.71 -8.35 -7.63
C LYS A 29 -4.94 -9.53 -6.68
N ASP A 30 -4.05 -9.72 -5.71
CA ASP A 30 -4.11 -10.77 -4.69
C ASP A 30 -4.91 -10.33 -3.44
N ASN A 31 -5.88 -9.41 -3.62
CA ASN A 31 -6.67 -8.80 -2.53
C ASN A 31 -5.85 -8.14 -1.41
N ARG A 32 -4.59 -7.75 -1.69
CA ARG A 32 -3.75 -7.05 -0.71
C ARG A 32 -3.86 -5.54 -0.87
N PHE A 33 -3.74 -4.85 0.25
CA PHE A 33 -3.77 -3.40 0.30
C PHE A 33 -2.50 -2.88 0.96
N LEU A 34 -1.84 -1.93 0.29
CA LEU A 34 -0.73 -1.18 0.85
C LEU A 34 -1.12 0.29 0.92
N PHE A 35 -1.39 0.74 2.14
CA PHE A 35 -1.66 2.13 2.44
C PHE A 35 -0.34 2.84 2.67
N ILE A 36 -0.14 3.94 1.95
CA ILE A 36 1.04 4.80 2.06
C ILE A 36 0.53 6.17 2.45
N LYS A 37 0.92 6.67 3.61
CA LYS A 37 0.59 8.04 4.04
C LYS A 37 1.82 8.75 4.58
N ILE A 38 1.77 10.08 4.61
CA ILE A 38 2.80 10.88 5.25
C ILE A 38 2.26 11.39 6.58
N GLU A 39 2.83 10.91 7.67
CA GLU A 39 2.55 11.39 9.03
C GLU A 39 3.83 12.00 9.60
N ASP A 40 3.77 13.24 10.09
CA ASP A 40 4.93 13.97 10.64
C ASP A 40 6.14 14.07 9.69
N GLY A 41 5.87 14.20 8.39
CA GLY A 41 6.92 14.23 7.35
C GLY A 41 7.63 12.89 7.15
N LYS A 42 7.14 11.80 7.75
CA LYS A 42 7.63 10.44 7.58
C LYS A 42 6.65 9.63 6.75
N LEU A 43 7.21 8.84 5.84
CA LEU A 43 6.43 7.92 5.03
C LEU A 43 6.08 6.70 5.89
N VAL A 44 4.78 6.54 6.18
CA VAL A 44 4.21 5.43 6.93
C VAL A 44 3.55 4.50 5.92
N THR A 45 3.91 3.21 5.98
CA THR A 45 3.29 2.18 5.15
C THR A 45 2.61 1.14 6.02
N THR A 46 1.35 0.85 5.68
CA THR A 46 0.55 -0.17 6.34
C THR A 46 0.12 -1.19 5.31
N SER A 47 0.62 -2.42 5.45
CA SER A 47 0.25 -3.56 4.62
C SER A 47 -0.80 -4.40 5.35
N ILE A 48 -1.98 -4.57 4.75
CA ILE A 48 -3.02 -5.45 5.27
C ILE A 48 -3.13 -6.66 4.33
N PRO A 49 -2.70 -7.86 4.77
CA PRO A 49 -3.06 -9.11 4.12
C PRO A 49 -4.45 -9.55 4.61
N GLU A 50 -5.34 -9.90 3.69
CA GLU A 50 -6.54 -10.70 4.00
C GLU A 50 -6.14 -12.16 4.27
#